data_AF-A0A6A4ICR6-F1
#
_entry.id   AF-A0A6A4ICR6-F1
#
_cell.length_a   1.000
_cell.length_b   1.000
_cell.length_c   1.000
_cell.angle_alpha   90.00
_cell.angle_beta   90.00
_cell.angle_gamma   90.00
#
_symmetry.space_group_name_H-M   'P 1'
#
loop_
_entity.id
_entity.type
_entity.pdbx_description
1 polymer ?
#
loop_
_entity_poly.entity_id
_entity_poly.type
_entity_poly.pdbx_seq_one_letter_code
_entity_poly.pdbx_strand_id
1 'polypeptide(L)'
;MASLNSVNPFLKYQEVEAYMICVYKSEGLNPDMQGYAVRISNFVVNACLALIIRYSEESVLDSVSVILLQVYTLLVCAFITMIRKQLSVADAHFAITSTVTPLSVYFLYASFRKIRKKPSYLFRRLGNQPTTTYAVLSLAMLPMWIVMDGLIYFSNDFASSDCPHISFVSWIMYRMAASILTFYPSVSFIAILFIVWAVYLLRHIRDIRDEYRRRKMNAQGPFGSFRSSVLHTGSGNRMTVR
;
A
#
# COMPACT_ATOMS: atom_id res chain seq x y z
N MET A 1 -4.59 -53.04 -3.08
CA MET A 1 -3.24 -52.54 -2.71
C MET A 1 -2.56 -52.12 -4.01
N ALA A 2 -2.60 -50.83 -4.33
CA ALA A 2 -1.97 -50.28 -5.53
C ALA A 2 -0.83 -49.34 -5.11
N SER A 3 0.34 -49.64 -5.66
CA SER A 3 1.63 -48.94 -5.60
C SER A 3 1.58 -47.48 -5.12
N LEU A 4 2.14 -47.24 -3.93
CA LEU A 4 2.71 -45.94 -3.57
C LEU A 4 3.89 -45.69 -4.50
N ASN A 5 3.63 -45.02 -5.63
CA ASN A 5 4.68 -44.46 -6.48
C ASN A 5 5.48 -43.47 -5.62
N SER A 6 6.64 -43.92 -5.14
CA SER A 6 7.68 -43.07 -4.60
C SER A 6 8.22 -42.21 -5.75
N VAL A 7 7.54 -41.10 -6.02
CA VAL A 7 8.02 -40.08 -6.96
C VAL A 7 9.36 -39.60 -6.41
N ASN A 8 10.44 -39.89 -7.15
CA ASN A 8 11.80 -39.48 -6.76
C ASN A 8 11.80 -37.99 -6.41
N PRO A 9 12.28 -37.59 -5.22
CA PRO A 9 12.26 -36.20 -4.79
C PRO A 9 13.05 -35.28 -5.73
N PHE A 10 14.03 -35.83 -6.44
CA PHE A 10 14.80 -35.14 -7.47
C PHE A 10 13.95 -34.71 -8.68
N LEU A 11 13.00 -35.55 -9.12
CA LEU A 11 12.12 -35.24 -10.26
C LEU A 11 11.15 -34.10 -9.92
N LYS A 12 10.60 -34.12 -8.70
CA LYS A 12 9.74 -33.04 -8.18
C LYS A 12 10.48 -31.70 -8.09
N TYR A 13 11.77 -31.71 -7.72
CA TYR A 13 12.57 -30.50 -7.67
C TYR A 13 12.76 -29.89 -9.06
N GLN A 14 13.01 -30.73 -10.06
CA GLN A 14 13.21 -30.30 -11.44
C GLN A 14 11.93 -29.71 -12.07
N GLU A 15 10.75 -30.26 -11.76
CA GLU A 15 9.46 -29.69 -12.16
C GLU A 15 9.18 -28.32 -11.51
N VAL A 16 9.53 -28.18 -10.23
CA VAL A 16 9.42 -26.91 -9.49
C VAL A 16 10.35 -25.85 -10.09
N GLU A 17 11.59 -26.21 -10.38
CA GLU A 17 12.58 -25.32 -10.98
C GLU A 17 12.18 -24.89 -12.39
N ALA A 18 11.73 -25.82 -13.23
CA ALA A 18 11.27 -25.53 -14.59
C ALA A 18 10.08 -24.55 -14.61
N TYR A 19 9.12 -24.74 -13.69
CA TYR A 19 8.00 -23.81 -13.52
C TYR A 19 8.49 -22.41 -13.09
N MET A 20 9.34 -22.32 -12.06
CA MET A 20 9.87 -21.03 -11.60
C MET A 20 10.61 -20.29 -12.71
N ILE A 21 11.49 -20.97 -13.45
CA ILE A 21 12.22 -20.39 -14.57
C ILE A 21 11.26 -19.89 -15.65
N CYS A 22 10.21 -20.64 -15.96
CA CYS A 22 9.19 -20.23 -16.93
C CYS A 22 8.52 -18.91 -16.50
N VAL A 23 8.11 -18.81 -15.24
CA VAL A 23 7.45 -17.61 -14.71
C VAL A 23 8.41 -16.42 -14.69
N TYR A 24 9.66 -16.58 -14.22
CA TYR A 24 10.65 -15.50 -14.24
C TYR A 24 10.98 -15.01 -15.65
N LYS A 25 11.07 -15.92 -16.62
CA LYS A 25 11.28 -15.53 -18.03
C LYS A 25 10.08 -14.74 -18.56
N SER A 26 8.88 -15.11 -18.16
CA SER A 26 7.66 -14.38 -18.51
C SER A 26 7.57 -13.02 -17.81
N GLU A 27 8.06 -12.89 -16.56
CA GLU A 27 8.14 -11.61 -15.85
C GLU A 27 8.94 -10.56 -16.64
N GLY A 28 10.02 -10.99 -17.31
CA GLY A 28 10.87 -10.13 -18.12
C GLY A 28 10.23 -9.59 -19.41
N LEU A 29 9.07 -10.10 -19.83
CA LEU A 29 8.40 -9.65 -21.05
C LEU A 29 7.71 -8.29 -20.87
N ASN A 30 7.22 -7.98 -19.67
CA ASN A 30 6.45 -6.77 -19.35
C ASN A 30 7.00 -6.03 -18.11
N PRO A 31 8.22 -5.45 -18.18
CA PRO A 31 8.84 -4.79 -17.02
C PRO A 31 8.04 -3.59 -16.51
N ASP A 32 7.22 -2.95 -17.36
CA ASP A 32 6.41 -1.79 -16.96
C ASP A 32 5.24 -2.16 -16.05
N MET A 33 4.72 -3.39 -16.13
CA MET A 33 3.57 -3.82 -15.34
C MET A 33 3.98 -4.47 -14.01
N GLN A 34 5.06 -5.26 -14.01
CA GLN A 34 5.46 -6.08 -12.87
C GLN A 34 6.91 -5.91 -12.44
N GLY A 35 7.60 -4.92 -13.00
CA GLY A 35 8.99 -4.62 -12.68
C GLY A 35 9.19 -4.20 -11.22
N TYR A 36 10.47 -4.18 -10.82
CA TYR A 36 10.87 -3.87 -9.45
C TYR A 36 10.34 -2.51 -8.96
N ALA A 37 10.30 -1.49 -9.83
CA ALA A 37 9.78 -0.17 -9.47
C ALA A 37 8.30 -0.23 -9.03
N VAL A 38 7.47 -1.00 -9.73
CA VAL A 38 6.04 -1.17 -9.41
C VAL A 38 5.88 -1.92 -8.08
N ARG A 39 6.66 -2.99 -7.88
CA ARG A 39 6.67 -3.79 -6.65
C ARG A 39 7.05 -2.95 -5.42
N ILE A 40 8.14 -2.18 -5.53
CA ILE A 40 8.62 -1.28 -4.46
C ILE A 40 7.58 -0.18 -4.19
N SER A 41 7.02 0.43 -5.24
CA SER A 41 6.00 1.48 -5.09
C SER A 41 4.77 0.95 -4.35
N ASN A 42 4.26 -0.23 -4.74
CA ASN A 42 3.13 -0.86 -4.05
C ASN A 42 3.46 -1.12 -2.57
N PHE A 43 4.65 -1.63 -2.27
CA PHE A 43 5.08 -1.84 -0.88
C PHE A 43 5.10 -0.52 -0.07
N VAL A 44 5.72 0.53 -0.61
CA VAL A 44 5.83 1.84 0.05
C VAL A 44 4.45 2.46 0.27
N VAL A 45 3.57 2.41 -0.73
CA VAL A 45 2.19 2.91 -0.63
C VAL A 45 1.43 2.17 0.48
N ASN A 46 1.51 0.84 0.53
CA ASN A 46 0.87 0.05 1.59
C ASN A 46 1.44 0.38 2.98
N ALA A 47 2.75 0.59 3.10
CA ALA A 47 3.38 0.97 4.36
C ALA A 47 2.93 2.36 4.83
N CYS A 48 2.93 3.35 3.95
CA CYS A 48 2.45 4.70 4.25
C CYS A 48 0.97 4.71 4.63
N LEU A 49 0.13 3.97 3.91
CA LEU A 49 -1.29 3.87 4.21
C LEU A 49 -1.55 3.17 5.55
N ALA A 50 -0.77 2.15 5.90
CA ALA A 50 -0.85 1.52 7.21
C ALA A 50 -0.52 2.52 8.34
N LEU A 51 0.49 3.39 8.15
CA LEU A 51 0.81 4.46 9.10
C LEU A 51 -0.32 5.47 9.21
N ILE A 52 -0.89 5.94 8.09
CA ILE A 52 -2.02 6.88 8.08
C ILE A 52 -3.21 6.28 8.82
N ILE A 53 -3.59 5.03 8.51
CA ILE A 53 -4.72 4.36 9.16
C ILE A 53 -4.49 4.21 10.67
N ARG A 54 -3.24 4.00 11.09
CA ARG A 54 -2.89 3.83 12.50
C ARG A 54 -2.90 5.15 13.28
N TYR A 55 -2.23 6.17 12.73
CA TYR A 55 -1.88 7.39 13.47
C TYR A 55 -2.69 8.62 13.08
N SER A 56 -3.48 8.59 12.01
CA SER A 56 -4.33 9.73 11.65
C SER A 56 -5.36 10.00 12.76
N GLU A 57 -5.48 11.28 13.11
CA GLU A 57 -6.53 11.76 14.01
C GLU A 57 -7.86 11.94 13.26
N GLU A 58 -7.80 12.19 11.95
CA GLU A 58 -8.92 12.42 11.05
C GLU A 58 -9.55 11.12 10.53
N SER A 59 -10.67 11.26 9.81
CA SER A 59 -11.34 10.12 9.19
C SER A 59 -10.46 9.45 8.14
N VAL A 60 -10.29 8.13 8.25
CA VAL A 60 -9.43 7.34 7.34
C VAL A 60 -10.19 6.79 6.12
N LEU A 61 -11.38 7.33 5.84
CA LEU A 61 -12.30 6.82 4.83
C LEU A 61 -11.68 6.83 3.43
N ASP A 62 -11.03 7.92 3.06
CA ASP A 62 -10.44 8.08 1.74
C ASP A 62 -9.31 7.08 1.54
N SER A 63 -8.45 6.91 2.56
CA SER A 63 -7.37 5.93 2.54
C SER A 63 -7.90 4.50 2.37
N VAL A 64 -8.95 4.13 3.12
CA VAL A 64 -9.58 2.80 3.00
C VAL A 64 -10.23 2.62 1.63
N SER A 65 -10.89 3.65 1.10
CA SER A 65 -11.57 3.63 -0.20
C SER A 65 -10.57 3.46 -1.34
N VAL A 66 -9.43 4.17 -1.29
CA VAL A 66 -8.33 4.05 -2.27
C VAL A 66 -7.76 2.64 -2.30
N ILE A 67 -7.54 2.02 -1.13
CA ILE A 67 -7.01 0.64 -1.06
C ILE A 67 -8.00 -0.36 -1.65
N LEU A 68 -9.27 -0.27 -1.24
CA LEU A 68 -10.30 -1.17 -1.75
C LEU A 68 -10.43 -0.99 -3.27
N LEU A 69 -10.47 0.25 -3.76
CA LEU A 69 -10.52 0.54 -5.18
C LEU A 69 -9.31 -0.03 -5.93
N GLN A 70 -8.10 0.13 -5.40
CA GLN A 70 -6.88 -0.44 -5.99
C GLN A 70 -6.97 -1.97 -6.07
N VAL A 71 -7.34 -2.64 -4.98
CA VAL A 71 -7.46 -4.10 -4.91
C VAL A 71 -8.49 -4.60 -5.92
N TYR A 72 -9.68 -4.02 -5.93
CA TYR A 72 -10.75 -4.45 -6.82
C TYR A 72 -10.43 -4.18 -8.29
N THR A 73 -9.84 -3.03 -8.61
CA THR A 73 -9.48 -2.69 -9.99
C THR A 73 -8.45 -3.69 -10.52
N LEU A 74 -7.42 -4.03 -9.73
CA LEU A 74 -6.42 -5.03 -10.13
C LEU A 74 -7.04 -6.41 -10.35
N LEU A 75 -7.89 -6.87 -9.43
CA LEU A 75 -8.54 -8.19 -9.54
C LEU A 75 -9.50 -8.26 -10.74
N VAL A 76 -10.32 -7.23 -10.95
CA VAL A 76 -11.26 -7.17 -12.07
C VAL A 76 -10.53 -7.10 -13.41
N CYS A 77 -9.49 -6.26 -13.52
CA CYS A 77 -8.66 -6.20 -14.71
C CYS A 77 -8.01 -7.54 -15.01
N ALA A 78 -7.39 -8.18 -14.01
CA ALA A 78 -6.77 -9.49 -14.16
C ALA A 78 -7.79 -10.58 -14.55
N PHE A 79 -9.00 -10.55 -13.98
CA PHE A 79 -10.06 -11.48 -14.36
C PHE A 79 -10.50 -11.30 -15.82
N ILE A 80 -10.71 -10.06 -16.26
CA ILE A 80 -11.13 -9.76 -17.64
C ILE A 80 -10.05 -10.17 -18.65
N THR A 81 -8.78 -9.85 -18.38
CA THR A 81 -7.66 -10.19 -19.28
C THR A 81 -7.40 -11.69 -19.33
N MET A 82 -7.63 -12.40 -18.22
CA MET A 82 -7.57 -13.86 -18.16
C MET A 82 -8.66 -14.51 -19.02
N ILE A 83 -9.92 -14.04 -18.93
CA ILE A 83 -11.01 -14.54 -19.79
C ILE A 83 -10.69 -14.32 -21.28
N ARG A 84 -10.03 -13.20 -21.61
CA ARG A 84 -9.61 -12.89 -22.97
C ARG A 84 -8.40 -13.69 -23.45
N LYS A 85 -7.82 -14.56 -22.61
CA LYS A 85 -6.60 -15.32 -22.89
C LYS A 85 -5.41 -14.43 -23.30
N GLN A 86 -5.35 -13.22 -22.73
CA GLN A 86 -4.32 -12.22 -23.00
C GLN A 86 -3.40 -11.98 -21.81
N LEU A 87 -3.68 -12.62 -20.68
CA LEU A 87 -2.89 -12.48 -19.46
C LEU A 87 -1.76 -13.52 -19.43
N SER A 88 -0.55 -13.08 -19.06
CA SER A 88 0.55 -13.98 -18.73
C SER A 88 0.34 -14.62 -17.35
N VAL A 89 0.91 -15.82 -17.15
CA VAL A 89 1.01 -16.48 -15.83
C VAL A 89 1.65 -15.54 -14.81
N ALA A 90 2.73 -14.85 -15.20
CA ALA A 90 3.45 -13.93 -14.33
C ALA A 90 2.59 -12.74 -13.92
N ASP A 91 1.89 -12.12 -14.88
CA ASP A 91 1.00 -10.98 -14.62
C ASP A 91 -0.16 -11.36 -13.69
N ALA A 92 -0.68 -12.58 -13.83
CA ALA A 92 -1.74 -13.10 -12.96
C ALA A 92 -1.25 -13.29 -11.52
N HIS A 93 -0.08 -13.89 -11.34
CA HIS A 93 0.54 -14.04 -10.01
C HIS A 93 0.90 -12.70 -9.39
N PHE A 94 1.39 -11.77 -10.19
CA PHE A 94 1.69 -10.41 -9.75
C PHE A 94 0.43 -9.69 -9.28
N ALA A 95 -0.67 -9.75 -10.04
CA ALA A 95 -1.94 -9.15 -9.65
C ALA A 95 -2.44 -9.67 -8.31
N ILE A 96 -2.43 -11.00 -8.09
CA ILE A 96 -2.84 -11.55 -6.79
C ILE A 96 -1.87 -11.13 -5.69
N THR A 97 -0.56 -11.30 -5.88
CA THR A 97 0.45 -10.97 -4.85
C THR A 97 0.40 -9.49 -4.47
N SER A 98 0.15 -8.61 -5.43
CA SER A 98 0.01 -7.16 -5.23
C SER A 98 -1.23 -6.79 -4.41
N THR A 99 -2.29 -7.61 -4.48
CA THR A 99 -3.54 -7.39 -3.74
C THR A 99 -3.51 -7.99 -2.32
N VAL A 100 -2.75 -9.07 -2.10
CA VAL A 100 -2.61 -9.73 -0.79
C VAL A 100 -1.52 -9.03 0.04
N THR A 101 -1.84 -7.84 0.51
CA THR A 101 -0.93 -7.02 1.34
C THR A 101 -1.24 -7.19 2.83
N PRO A 102 -0.29 -6.96 3.75
CA PRO A 102 -0.57 -6.99 5.19
C PRO A 102 -1.75 -6.09 5.60
N LEU A 103 -1.94 -4.98 4.89
CA LEU A 103 -3.03 -4.04 5.10
C LEU A 103 -4.39 -4.61 4.66
N SER A 104 -4.45 -5.27 3.51
CA SER A 104 -5.66 -5.97 3.05
C SER A 104 -6.07 -7.10 4.01
N VAL A 105 -5.09 -7.84 4.56
CA VAL A 105 -5.33 -8.87 5.59
C VAL A 105 -5.85 -8.24 6.88
N TYR A 106 -5.32 -7.07 7.27
CA TYR A 106 -5.85 -6.31 8.39
C TYR A 106 -7.31 -5.89 8.18
N PHE A 107 -7.71 -5.52 6.96
CA PHE A 107 -9.11 -5.20 6.64
C PHE A 107 -10.03 -6.42 6.75
N LEU A 108 -9.60 -7.59 6.26
CA LEU A 108 -10.32 -8.85 6.46
C LEU A 108 -10.52 -9.14 7.95
N TYR A 109 -9.45 -9.02 8.73
CA TYR A 109 -9.48 -9.24 10.17
C TYR A 109 -10.41 -8.26 10.90
N ALA A 110 -10.32 -6.97 10.59
CA ALA A 110 -11.16 -5.94 11.19
C ALA A 110 -12.64 -6.19 10.83
N SER A 111 -12.93 -6.56 9.59
CA SER A 111 -14.28 -6.85 9.08
C SER A 111 -14.89 -8.08 9.72
N PHE A 112 -14.08 -9.14 9.88
CA PHE A 112 -14.48 -10.33 10.62
C PHE A 112 -14.79 -10.02 12.10
N ARG A 113 -13.97 -9.21 12.76
CA ARG A 113 -14.25 -8.73 14.13
C ARG A 113 -15.55 -7.95 14.19
N LYS A 114 -15.84 -7.12 13.19
CA LYS A 114 -17.10 -6.37 13.11
C LYS A 114 -18.31 -7.29 12.97
N ILE A 115 -18.27 -8.31 12.12
CA ILE A 115 -19.35 -9.31 12.02
C ILE A 115 -19.59 -10.00 13.37
N ARG A 116 -18.52 -10.30 14.11
CA ARG A 116 -18.60 -10.84 15.46
C ARG A 116 -19.00 -9.81 16.53
N LYS A 117 -19.45 -8.62 16.14
CA LYS A 117 -19.84 -7.51 17.02
C LYS A 117 -18.74 -7.10 18.01
N LYS A 118 -17.47 -7.36 17.68
CA LYS A 118 -16.31 -6.95 18.50
C LYS A 118 -15.82 -5.57 18.07
N PRO A 119 -15.32 -4.76 19.02
CA PRO A 119 -14.75 -3.46 18.68
C PRO A 119 -13.50 -3.64 17.80
N SER A 120 -13.39 -2.78 16.80
CA SER A 120 -12.21 -2.68 15.95
C SER A 120 -11.77 -1.22 15.86
N TYR A 121 -10.46 -1.00 15.82
CA TYR A 121 -9.91 0.34 15.69
C TYR A 121 -10.32 0.99 14.36
N LEU A 122 -10.25 0.22 13.26
CA LEU A 122 -10.58 0.66 11.91
C LEU A 122 -12.01 1.22 11.83
N PHE A 123 -13.04 0.43 12.17
CA PHE A 123 -14.42 0.89 12.02
C PHE A 123 -14.81 2.01 12.98
N ARG A 124 -14.09 2.19 14.10
CA ARG A 124 -14.25 3.36 14.97
C ARG A 124 -13.77 4.64 14.28
N ARG A 125 -12.76 4.55 13.41
CA ARG A 125 -12.17 5.67 12.67
C ARG A 125 -12.86 6.00 11.34
N LEU A 126 -13.71 5.10 10.83
CA LEU A 126 -14.51 5.35 9.62
C LEU A 126 -15.65 6.37 9.83
N GLY A 127 -15.91 6.80 11.07
CA GLY A 127 -16.94 7.80 11.37
C GLY A 127 -18.37 7.30 11.18
N ASN A 128 -19.30 8.21 10.84
CA ASN A 128 -20.74 7.95 10.71
C ASN A 128 -21.17 7.28 9.39
N GLN A 129 -20.22 6.87 8.55
CA GLN A 129 -20.50 6.27 7.25
C GLN A 129 -21.01 4.83 7.38
N PRO A 130 -21.64 4.23 6.34
CA PRO A 130 -22.14 2.87 6.39
C PRO A 130 -20.97 1.88 6.43
N THR A 131 -20.42 1.70 7.63
CA THR A 131 -19.28 0.83 7.93
C THR A 131 -19.55 -0.62 7.50
N THR A 132 -20.82 -0.99 7.25
CA THR A 132 -21.23 -2.34 6.83
C THR A 132 -20.82 -2.60 5.38
N THR A 133 -20.95 -1.62 4.50
CA THR A 133 -20.51 -1.72 3.10
C THR A 133 -19.02 -2.01 3.02
N TYR A 134 -18.20 -1.24 3.75
CA TYR A 134 -16.76 -1.43 3.80
C TYR A 134 -16.35 -2.79 4.40
N ALA A 135 -17.11 -3.30 5.37
CA ALA A 135 -16.87 -4.62 5.95
C ALA A 135 -17.19 -5.75 4.96
N VAL A 136 -18.31 -5.63 4.24
CA VAL A 136 -18.71 -6.61 3.21
C VAL A 136 -17.71 -6.61 2.06
N LEU A 137 -17.34 -5.43 1.54
CA LEU A 137 -16.30 -5.30 0.51
C LEU A 137 -14.99 -5.91 0.99
N SER A 138 -14.53 -5.55 2.19
CA SER A 138 -13.29 -6.10 2.71
C SER A 138 -13.34 -7.63 2.82
N LEU A 139 -14.47 -8.22 3.22
CA LEU A 139 -14.65 -9.67 3.27
C LEU A 139 -14.75 -10.33 1.90
N ALA A 140 -15.34 -9.64 0.92
CA ALA A 140 -15.44 -10.12 -0.45
C ALA A 140 -14.09 -10.18 -1.18
N MET A 141 -13.03 -9.55 -0.64
CA MET A 141 -11.66 -9.76 -1.15
C MET A 141 -11.22 -11.22 -1.04
N LEU A 142 -11.57 -11.92 0.06
CA LEU A 142 -11.17 -13.30 0.28
C LEU A 142 -11.70 -14.29 -0.78
N PRO A 143 -13.02 -14.35 -1.07
CA PRO A 143 -13.52 -15.21 -2.13
C PRO A 143 -12.97 -14.81 -3.51
N MET A 144 -12.77 -13.52 -3.79
CA MET A 144 -12.13 -13.08 -5.04
C MET A 144 -10.70 -13.62 -5.18
N TRP A 145 -9.91 -13.59 -4.11
CA TRP A 145 -8.57 -14.18 -4.11
C TRP A 145 -8.61 -15.69 -4.33
N ILE A 146 -9.52 -16.41 -3.67
CA ILE A 146 -9.68 -17.86 -3.85
C ILE A 146 -10.06 -18.19 -5.29
N VAL A 147 -11.02 -17.45 -5.87
CA VAL A 147 -11.45 -17.63 -7.25
C VAL A 147 -10.29 -17.36 -8.21
N MET A 148 -9.58 -16.24 -8.06
CA MET A 148 -8.46 -15.90 -8.93
C MET A 148 -7.32 -16.92 -8.82
N ASP A 149 -6.98 -17.36 -7.62
CA ASP A 149 -5.92 -18.33 -7.40
C ASP A 149 -6.30 -19.72 -7.95
N GLY A 150 -7.57 -20.11 -7.79
CA GLY A 150 -8.12 -21.31 -8.42
C GLY A 150 -8.10 -21.23 -9.95
N LEU A 151 -8.46 -20.09 -10.52
CA LEU A 151 -8.38 -19.86 -11.97
C LEU A 151 -6.93 -19.96 -12.46
N ILE A 152 -5.96 -19.39 -11.75
CA ILE A 152 -4.55 -19.54 -12.11
C ILE A 152 -4.11 -21.01 -12.06
N TYR A 153 -4.55 -21.75 -11.03
CA TYR A 153 -4.20 -23.15 -10.84
C TYR A 153 -4.76 -24.08 -11.93
N PHE A 154 -6.02 -23.86 -12.34
CA PHE A 154 -6.71 -24.70 -13.33
C PHE A 154 -6.59 -24.19 -14.78
N SER A 155 -6.12 -22.96 -14.99
CA SER A 155 -5.97 -22.36 -16.31
C SER A 155 -4.82 -23.02 -17.07
N ASN A 156 -5.15 -23.63 -18.21
CA ASN A 156 -4.17 -24.02 -19.24
C ASN A 156 -4.10 -22.98 -20.38
N ASP A 157 -4.78 -21.83 -20.24
CA ASP A 157 -5.09 -20.89 -21.31
C ASP A 157 -4.31 -19.55 -21.21
N PHE A 158 -3.05 -19.61 -20.78
CA PHE A 158 -2.21 -18.41 -20.69
C PHE A 158 -1.60 -18.03 -22.05
N ALA A 159 -1.53 -16.71 -22.31
CA ALA A 159 -1.31 -16.16 -23.65
C ALA A 159 0.06 -16.47 -24.30
N SER A 160 1.08 -16.85 -23.51
CA SER A 160 2.46 -16.84 -24.00
C SER A 160 3.42 -17.84 -23.36
N SER A 161 2.93 -18.88 -22.66
CA SER A 161 3.85 -19.85 -22.06
C SER A 161 3.22 -21.22 -21.91
N ASP A 162 3.79 -22.20 -22.63
CA ASP A 162 3.72 -23.63 -22.30
C ASP A 162 4.48 -23.88 -20.98
N CYS A 163 4.11 -23.19 -19.91
CA CYS A 163 4.66 -23.49 -18.61
C CYS A 163 4.15 -24.87 -18.19
N PRO A 164 5.02 -25.74 -17.63
CA PRO A 164 4.61 -27.03 -17.13
C PRO A 164 3.50 -26.88 -16.07
N HIS A 165 2.65 -27.90 -15.96
CA HIS A 165 1.51 -27.91 -15.04
C HIS A 165 1.90 -27.44 -13.63
N ILE A 166 1.09 -26.55 -13.07
CA ILE A 166 1.30 -25.96 -11.76
C ILE A 166 1.08 -27.03 -10.69
N SER A 167 2.16 -27.47 -10.04
CA SER A 167 2.05 -28.23 -8.80
C SER A 167 1.83 -27.29 -7.62
N PHE A 168 1.13 -27.76 -6.58
CA PHE A 168 0.94 -26.99 -5.34
C PHE A 168 2.27 -26.55 -4.70
N VAL A 169 3.30 -27.41 -4.78
CA VAL A 169 4.64 -27.11 -4.26
C VAL A 169 5.30 -26.01 -5.08
N SER A 170 5.22 -26.08 -6.41
CA SER A 170 5.77 -25.06 -7.31
C SER A 170 5.10 -23.71 -7.06
N TRP A 171 3.79 -23.70 -6.85
CA TRP A 171 3.02 -22.49 -6.52
C TRP A 171 3.47 -21.85 -5.20
N ILE A 172 3.60 -22.63 -4.12
CA ILE A 172 4.08 -22.12 -2.82
C ILE A 172 5.50 -21.57 -2.95
N MET A 173 6.40 -22.35 -3.57
CA MET A 173 7.81 -21.99 -3.68
C MET A 173 7.99 -20.69 -4.48
N TYR A 174 7.27 -20.55 -5.60
CA TYR A 174 7.29 -19.32 -6.38
C TYR A 174 6.78 -18.11 -5.56
N ARG A 175 5.67 -18.25 -4.82
CA ARG A 175 5.15 -17.16 -3.98
C ARG A 175 6.14 -16.74 -2.90
N MET A 176 6.78 -17.69 -2.24
CA MET A 176 7.81 -17.40 -1.25
C MET A 176 9.02 -16.69 -1.88
N ALA A 177 9.51 -17.18 -3.01
CA ALA A 177 10.63 -16.58 -3.73
C ALA A 177 10.31 -15.14 -4.19
N ALA A 178 9.14 -14.92 -4.80
CA ALA A 178 8.69 -13.61 -5.23
C ALA A 178 8.55 -12.62 -4.05
N SER A 179 8.06 -13.10 -2.90
CA SER A 179 7.97 -12.29 -1.68
C SER A 179 9.36 -11.89 -1.15
N ILE A 180 10.31 -12.83 -1.11
CA ILE A 180 11.69 -12.57 -0.65
C ILE A 180 12.39 -11.57 -1.58
N LEU A 181 12.30 -11.79 -2.90
CA LEU A 181 12.89 -10.91 -3.90
C LEU A 181 12.31 -9.50 -3.87
N THR A 182 11.05 -9.34 -3.46
CA THR A 182 10.42 -8.03 -3.31
C THR A 182 10.81 -7.37 -1.98
N PHE A 183 10.97 -8.16 -0.91
CA PHE A 183 11.30 -7.67 0.41
C PHE A 183 12.69 -7.03 0.48
N TYR A 184 13.70 -7.69 -0.08
CA TYR A 184 15.09 -7.21 -0.03
C TYR A 184 15.28 -5.78 -0.58
N PRO A 185 14.89 -5.46 -1.83
CA PRO A 185 15.03 -4.11 -2.37
C PRO A 185 14.12 -3.10 -1.66
N SER A 186 12.96 -3.54 -1.15
CA SER A 186 12.05 -2.67 -0.40
C SER A 186 12.68 -2.18 0.91
N VAL A 187 13.41 -3.04 1.63
CA VAL A 187 14.14 -2.64 2.85
C VAL A 187 15.22 -1.61 2.53
N SER A 188 15.99 -1.82 1.47
CA SER A 188 16.99 -0.84 1.01
C SER A 188 16.35 0.50 0.64
N PHE A 189 15.21 0.48 -0.06
CA PHE A 189 14.51 1.69 -0.46
C PHE A 189 13.92 2.46 0.74
N ILE A 190 13.38 1.76 1.74
CA ILE A 190 12.92 2.38 2.99
C ILE A 190 14.07 3.14 3.66
N ALA A 191 15.27 2.56 3.74
CA ALA A 191 16.42 3.23 4.32
C ALA A 191 16.75 4.54 3.58
N ILE A 192 16.68 4.53 2.25
CA ILE A 192 16.86 5.73 1.42
C ILE A 192 15.76 6.76 1.70
N LEU A 193 14.49 6.33 1.80
CA LEU A 193 13.38 7.24 2.13
C LEU A 193 13.55 7.90 3.49
N PHE A 194 14.03 7.17 4.51
CA PHE A 194 14.33 7.76 5.82
C PHE A 194 15.41 8.83 5.72
N ILE A 195 16.44 8.63 4.89
CA ILE A 195 17.48 9.63 4.64
C ILE A 195 16.89 10.88 3.96
N VAL A 196 16.09 10.69 2.91
CA VAL A 196 15.42 11.79 2.20
C VAL A 196 14.49 12.56 3.14
N TRP A 197 13.72 11.85 3.96
CA TRP A 197 12.83 12.44 4.95
C TRP A 197 13.60 13.22 6.02
N ALA A 198 14.72 12.69 6.51
CA ALA A 198 15.58 13.40 7.46
C ALA A 198 16.14 14.69 6.85
N VAL A 199 16.60 14.66 5.59
CA VAL A 199 17.08 15.85 4.87
C VAL A 199 15.96 16.87 4.69
N TYR A 200 14.75 16.42 4.32
CA TYR A 200 13.59 17.28 4.17
C TYR A 200 13.20 17.93 5.50
N LEU A 201 13.13 17.16 6.58
CA LEU A 201 12.82 17.66 7.92
C LEU A 201 13.83 18.71 8.39
N LEU A 202 15.12 18.44 8.18
CA LEU A 202 16.19 19.40 8.49
C LEU A 202 16.06 20.70 7.69
N ARG A 203 15.71 20.61 6.40
CA ARG A 203 15.44 21.79 5.57
C ARG A 203 14.22 22.55 6.08
N HIS A 204 13.14 21.85 6.40
CA HIS A 204 11.91 22.49 6.87
C HIS A 204 12.10 23.20 8.21
N ILE A 205 12.83 22.58 9.16
CA ILE A 205 13.17 23.22 10.44
C ILE A 205 14.05 24.47 10.22
N ARG A 206 14.99 24.42 9.26
CA ARG A 206 15.79 25.61 8.90
C ARG A 206 14.93 26.71 8.32
N ASP A 207 14.03 26.38 7.40
CA ASP A 207 13.13 27.34 6.76
C ASP A 207 12.20 28.02 7.78
N ILE A 208 11.60 27.25 8.70
CA ILE A 208 10.81 27.81 9.81
C ILE A 208 11.67 28.74 10.69
N ARG A 209 12.92 28.35 10.98
CA ARG A 209 13.82 29.16 11.80
C ARG A 209 14.20 30.47 11.10
N ASP A 210 14.43 30.44 9.80
CA ASP A 210 14.77 31.60 8.99
C ASP A 210 13.56 32.53 8.85
N GLU A 211 12.37 31.98 8.64
CA GLU A 211 11.08 32.68 8.72
C GLU A 211 10.92 33.42 10.06
N TYR A 212 11.16 32.71 11.18
CA TYR A 212 11.08 33.29 12.52
C TYR A 212 12.10 34.40 12.74
N ARG A 213 13.34 34.23 12.23
CA ARG A 213 14.41 35.23 12.29
C ARG A 213 14.03 36.48 11.49
N ARG A 214 13.50 36.32 10.26
CA ARG A 214 13.02 37.44 9.43
C ARG A 214 11.92 38.22 10.12
N ARG A 215 10.92 37.56 10.71
CA ARG A 215 9.85 38.22 11.47
C ARG A 215 10.37 38.98 12.68
N LYS A 216 11.35 38.44 13.41
CA LYS A 216 11.98 39.12 14.54
C LYS A 216 12.75 40.38 14.09
N MET A 217 13.50 40.31 12.99
CA MET A 217 14.23 41.45 12.44
C MET A 217 13.28 42.54 11.91
N ASN A 218 12.17 42.14 11.26
CA ASN A 218 11.14 43.09 10.80
C ASN A 218 10.35 43.73 11.95
N ALA A 219 10.12 43.01 13.06
CA ALA A 219 9.51 43.55 14.26
C ALA A 219 10.42 44.54 15.02
N GLN A 220 11.75 44.41 14.85
CA GLN A 220 12.76 45.31 15.43
C GLN A 220 13.20 46.44 14.46
N GLY A 221 12.69 46.46 13.23
CA GLY A 221 12.92 47.54 12.27
C GLY A 221 12.27 48.86 12.70
N PRO A 222 12.71 50.01 12.14
CA PRO A 222 12.37 51.36 12.63
C PRO A 222 10.87 51.72 12.62
N PHE A 223 10.02 50.91 11.97
CA PHE A 223 8.57 51.09 11.97
C PHE A 223 7.83 50.45 13.14
N GLY A 224 8.46 49.53 13.89
CA GLY A 224 7.86 48.93 15.09
C GLY A 224 7.76 49.90 16.27
N SER A 225 8.71 50.83 16.40
CA SER A 225 8.66 51.87 17.44
C SER A 225 7.67 52.99 17.11
N PHE A 226 7.40 53.24 15.82
CA PHE A 226 6.45 54.28 15.39
C PHE A 226 5.01 54.02 15.83
N ARG A 227 4.63 52.76 16.08
CA ARG A 227 3.26 52.42 16.52
C ARG A 227 3.04 52.60 18.02
N SER A 228 4.10 52.64 18.83
CA SER A 228 3.98 52.87 20.28
C SER A 228 3.95 54.36 20.66
N SER A 229 4.49 55.23 19.80
CA SER A 229 4.62 56.66 20.09
C SER A 229 3.38 57.50 19.75
N VAL A 230 2.44 56.96 18.94
CA VAL A 230 1.22 57.70 18.54
C VAL A 230 0.09 57.59 19.59
N LEU A 231 0.24 56.74 20.60
CA LEU A 231 -0.78 56.55 21.66
C LEU A 231 -0.56 57.41 22.92
N HIS A 232 0.50 58.20 23.02
CA HIS A 232 0.81 58.99 24.22
C HIS A 232 0.58 60.51 24.11
N THR A 233 0.15 61.03 22.96
CA THR A 233 -0.23 62.45 22.80
C THR A 233 -1.73 62.56 22.57
N GLY A 234 -2.53 62.48 23.63
CA GLY A 234 -3.98 62.67 23.48
C GLY A 234 -4.80 62.38 24.73
N SER A 235 -4.48 62.99 25.87
CA SER A 235 -5.44 63.05 26.99
C SER A 235 -5.11 64.21 27.94
N GLY A 236 -5.25 65.44 27.43
CA GLY A 236 -5.29 66.65 28.24
C GLY A 236 -6.61 67.39 27.99
N ASN A 237 -7.58 67.21 28.89
CA ASN A 237 -8.49 68.23 29.41
C ASN A 237 -9.73 67.58 30.03
N ARG A 238 -9.69 67.43 31.36
CA ARG A 238 -10.86 67.19 32.19
C ARG A 238 -11.31 68.57 32.70
N MET A 239 -12.29 69.18 32.04
CA MET A 239 -12.96 70.38 32.55
C MET A 239 -13.97 69.99 33.62
N THR A 240 -13.78 70.56 34.81
CA THR A 240 -14.77 70.78 35.84
C THR A 240 -15.74 71.89 35.43
N VAL A 241 -17.05 71.64 35.38
CA VAL A 241 -18.08 72.64 35.66
C VAL A 241 -19.27 71.94 36.34
N ARG A 242 -19.73 72.60 37.41
CA ARG A 242 -20.86 72.40 38.33
C ARG A 242 -22.04 71.55 37.88
#